data_AF-A0A8J9ZVY8-F1
#
_entry.id   AF-A0A8J9ZVY8-F1
#
_cell.length_a   1.000
_cell.length_b   1.000
_cell.length_c   1.000
_cell.angle_alpha   90.00
_cell.angle_beta   90.00
_cell.angle_gamma   90.00
#
_symmetry.space_group_name_H-M   'P 1'
#
loop_
_entity.id
_entity.type
_entity.pdbx_description
1 polymer ?
#
loop_
_entity_poly.entity_id
_entity_poly.type
_entity_poly.pdbx_seq_one_letter_code
_entity_poly.pdbx_strand_id
1 'polypeptide(L)'
;MSTQCTVTFVVLLSVVGGLCAPCSPHTCKLPACLCSGSRIPGGLAPENTPQIVLITLTDAATPELNYTFYTKLFNASKTNPNGCPPTFTAFVSHNYTNYFEVQTLHALGHEIADNSITRRNDSSWWKQANATEWENEVGGQLEILKKWGQIPAEDIKGFRAPYLQNGGDTEFKVLSRTLNFTYDTSLPEFTPPHMWPYTLDFESTQECDFPPCPNASYPGFWEIPITKLVDEKGLCNDLASCVKSDSEWLAYMLLKTNFIQHYTSNRAPFHIPLSAAWFMESNFTLNATRRFFNDLVGLKDVWVVTISQAIEWIRKPTQNIDLMEFEPWKCDKEPPVVCADSAVNTCKYGSHYLYTCTTPCPKHYPDYGNPDGN
;
A
#
# COMPACT_ATOMS: atom_id res chain seq x y z
N MET A 1 -71.60 -10.47 14.02
CA MET A 1 -70.74 -9.29 13.75
C MET A 1 -70.06 -8.93 15.06
N SER A 2 -68.82 -9.37 15.26
CA SER A 2 -68.02 -9.01 16.44
C SER A 2 -66.66 -8.58 15.94
N THR A 3 -66.32 -7.34 16.25
CA THR A 3 -65.21 -6.54 15.75
C THR A 3 -63.87 -7.13 16.23
N GLN A 4 -62.96 -7.42 15.30
CA GLN A 4 -61.64 -7.93 15.59
C GLN A 4 -60.67 -6.74 15.62
N CYS A 5 -60.10 -6.42 16.80
CA CYS A 5 -59.03 -5.46 16.94
C CYS A 5 -57.72 -6.07 16.45
N THR A 6 -57.21 -5.61 15.31
CA THR A 6 -55.84 -5.88 14.87
C THR A 6 -54.86 -5.01 15.65
N VAL A 7 -54.01 -5.64 16.46
CA VAL A 7 -52.83 -5.01 17.06
C VAL A 7 -51.69 -5.16 16.07
N THR A 8 -51.25 -4.05 15.47
CA THR A 8 -50.06 -3.99 14.62
C THR A 8 -48.83 -3.87 15.52
N PHE A 9 -48.02 -4.93 15.59
CA PHE A 9 -46.68 -4.85 16.18
C PHE A 9 -45.76 -4.11 15.21
N VAL A 10 -45.42 -2.86 15.54
CA VAL A 10 -44.31 -2.15 14.91
C VAL A 10 -43.04 -2.62 15.59
N VAL A 11 -42.25 -3.44 14.89
CA VAL A 11 -40.89 -3.80 15.31
C VAL A 11 -40.00 -2.58 15.03
N LEU A 12 -39.73 -1.79 16.07
CA LEU A 12 -38.64 -0.82 16.07
C LEU A 12 -37.32 -1.60 16.08
N LEU A 13 -36.75 -1.80 14.89
CA LEU A 13 -35.33 -2.16 14.77
C LEU A 13 -34.53 -0.92 15.18
N SER A 14 -34.13 -0.89 16.45
CA SER A 14 -33.05 -0.04 16.91
C SER A 14 -31.80 -0.43 16.13
N VAL A 15 -31.32 0.46 15.25
CA VAL A 15 -29.98 0.35 14.66
C VAL A 15 -28.97 0.67 15.76
N VAL A 16 -28.72 -0.31 16.61
CA VAL A 16 -27.45 -0.39 17.33
C VAL A 16 -26.46 -0.80 16.26
N GLY A 17 -25.55 0.10 15.87
CA GLY A 17 -24.44 -0.25 14.97
C GLY A 17 -23.69 -1.43 15.59
N GLY A 18 -23.94 -2.63 15.07
CA GLY A 18 -23.41 -3.86 15.64
C GLY A 18 -21.90 -3.90 15.44
N LEU A 19 -21.18 -4.16 16.54
CA LEU A 19 -19.78 -4.59 16.52
C LEU A 19 -19.60 -5.68 15.45
N CYS A 20 -18.50 -5.62 14.70
CA CYS A 20 -18.23 -6.60 13.66
C CYS A 20 -18.20 -8.02 14.26
N ALA A 21 -18.72 -9.01 13.54
CA ALA A 21 -18.75 -10.38 14.04
C ALA A 21 -17.35 -11.03 13.92
N PRO A 22 -16.96 -11.92 14.84
CA PRO A 22 -15.75 -12.72 14.67
C PRO A 22 -15.75 -13.49 13.35
N CYS A 23 -14.59 -13.63 12.72
CA CYS A 23 -14.51 -14.26 11.42
C CYS A 23 -14.90 -15.74 11.45
N SER A 24 -15.72 -16.16 10.48
CA SER A 24 -16.01 -17.57 10.23
C SER A 24 -15.36 -18.02 8.92
N PRO A 25 -14.34 -18.91 8.97
CA PRO A 25 -13.70 -19.44 7.77
C PRO A 25 -14.63 -20.24 6.85
N HIS A 26 -15.86 -20.55 7.27
CA HIS A 26 -16.86 -21.22 6.44
C HIS A 26 -17.58 -20.23 5.50
N THR A 27 -17.80 -19.00 5.94
CA THR A 27 -18.48 -17.96 5.17
C THR A 27 -17.50 -17.01 4.48
N CYS A 28 -16.39 -16.69 5.14
CA CYS A 28 -15.30 -15.91 4.55
C CYS A 28 -14.45 -16.79 3.63
N LYS A 29 -14.62 -16.63 2.31
CA LYS A 29 -13.95 -17.44 1.28
C LYS A 29 -13.33 -16.58 0.20
N LEU A 30 -12.15 -16.99 -0.26
CA LEU A 30 -11.50 -16.44 -1.44
C LEU A 30 -12.37 -16.67 -2.70
N PRO A 31 -12.33 -15.76 -3.69
CA PRO A 31 -11.45 -14.58 -3.77
C PRO A 31 -11.98 -13.35 -3.00
N ALA A 32 -13.21 -13.38 -2.49
CA ALA A 32 -13.86 -12.18 -1.96
C ALA A 32 -13.45 -11.84 -0.53
N CYS A 33 -13.14 -12.84 0.30
CA CYS A 33 -12.90 -12.66 1.72
C CYS A 33 -11.78 -13.57 2.24
N LEU A 34 -10.95 -13.02 3.13
CA LEU A 34 -9.96 -13.78 3.90
C LEU A 34 -9.92 -13.24 5.34
N CYS A 35 -10.07 -14.13 6.34
CA CYS A 35 -9.98 -13.74 7.74
C CYS A 35 -8.58 -13.26 8.11
N SER A 36 -8.49 -12.31 9.05
CA SER A 36 -7.22 -11.93 9.67
C SER A 36 -6.53 -13.14 10.33
N GLY A 37 -5.20 -13.16 10.26
CA GLY A 37 -4.37 -14.17 10.91
C GLY A 37 -3.25 -14.70 10.02
N SER A 38 -2.62 -15.78 10.46
CA SER A 38 -1.38 -16.30 9.88
C SER A 38 -1.57 -17.46 8.89
N ARG A 39 -2.83 -17.81 8.57
CA ARG A 39 -3.13 -18.93 7.69
C ARG A 39 -2.78 -18.58 6.24
N ILE A 40 -1.97 -19.45 5.62
CA ILE A 40 -1.61 -19.33 4.20
C ILE A 40 -2.88 -19.40 3.32
N PRO A 41 -3.10 -18.42 2.43
CA PRO A 41 -4.19 -18.44 1.47
C PRO A 41 -4.26 -19.76 0.69
N GLY A 42 -5.47 -20.30 0.51
CA GLY A 42 -5.68 -21.58 -0.17
C GLY A 42 -5.23 -22.82 0.61
N GLY A 43 -4.65 -22.66 1.81
CA GLY A 43 -4.17 -23.78 2.62
C GLY A 43 -2.94 -24.50 2.02
N LEU A 44 -2.13 -23.77 1.24
CA LEU A 44 -0.87 -24.30 0.71
C LEU A 44 0.12 -24.61 1.84
N ALA A 45 0.99 -25.60 1.60
CA ALA A 45 2.13 -25.83 2.46
C ALA A 45 3.17 -24.69 2.27
N PRO A 46 3.89 -24.26 3.32
CA PRO A 46 4.88 -23.18 3.21
C PRO A 46 5.90 -23.37 2.08
N GLU A 47 6.39 -24.59 1.87
CA GLU A 47 7.35 -24.95 0.82
C GLU A 47 6.81 -24.78 -0.61
N ASN A 48 5.48 -24.87 -0.78
CA ASN A 48 4.81 -24.67 -2.07
C ASN A 48 4.32 -23.23 -2.26
N THR A 49 4.52 -22.36 -1.25
CA THR A 49 4.05 -20.98 -1.22
C THR A 49 5.18 -20.04 -1.64
N PRO A 50 4.94 -19.09 -2.56
CA PRO A 50 5.94 -18.08 -2.89
C PRO A 50 6.22 -17.21 -1.69
N GLN A 51 7.48 -16.83 -1.52
CA GLN A 51 7.78 -15.68 -0.69
C GLN A 51 7.53 -14.41 -1.51
N ILE A 52 6.42 -13.73 -1.21
CA ILE A 52 6.13 -12.40 -1.74
C ILE A 52 6.96 -11.37 -0.97
N VAL A 53 7.60 -10.46 -1.69
CA VAL A 53 8.31 -9.30 -1.12
C VAL A 53 7.64 -8.04 -1.65
N LEU A 54 7.16 -7.20 -0.74
CA LEU A 54 6.46 -5.95 -1.04
C LEU A 54 7.40 -4.79 -0.75
N ILE A 55 7.92 -4.15 -1.79
CA ILE A 55 8.71 -2.93 -1.65
C ILE A 55 7.74 -1.76 -1.76
N THR A 56 7.75 -0.86 -0.78
CA THR A 56 6.89 0.32 -0.81
C THR A 56 7.65 1.59 -0.52
N LEU A 57 7.25 2.67 -1.17
CA LEU A 57 7.85 4.00 -1.00
C LEU A 57 6.83 4.92 -0.36
N THR A 58 7.23 5.67 0.67
CA THR A 58 6.30 6.42 1.51
C THR A 58 6.48 7.93 1.47
N ASP A 59 7.22 8.46 0.50
CA ASP A 59 7.55 9.89 0.38
C ASP A 59 7.11 10.50 -0.94
N ALA A 60 7.10 11.84 -1.01
CA ALA A 60 6.82 12.59 -2.23
C ALA A 60 7.69 12.11 -3.39
N ALA A 61 7.10 12.01 -4.59
CA ALA A 61 7.82 11.59 -5.77
C ALA A 61 8.62 12.74 -6.38
N THR A 62 9.81 12.98 -5.82
CA THR A 62 10.75 13.96 -6.34
C THR A 62 11.77 13.30 -7.30
N PRO A 63 12.28 14.02 -8.32
CA PRO A 63 13.32 13.51 -9.22
C PRO A 63 14.58 13.04 -8.48
N GLU A 64 14.94 13.77 -7.41
CA GLU A 64 16.12 13.46 -6.60
C GLU A 64 15.91 12.18 -5.81
N LEU A 65 14.76 12.00 -5.13
CA LEU A 65 14.55 10.90 -4.18
C LEU A 65 14.02 9.63 -4.84
N ASN A 66 13.26 9.75 -5.93
CA ASN A 66 12.54 8.62 -6.50
C ASN A 66 13.16 8.12 -7.81
N TYR A 67 13.23 8.95 -8.86
CA TYR A 67 13.65 8.44 -10.16
C TYR A 67 15.10 7.97 -10.20
N THR A 68 16.04 8.80 -9.71
CA THR A 68 17.47 8.49 -9.77
C THR A 68 17.88 7.36 -8.81
N PHE A 69 17.22 7.23 -7.65
CA PHE A 69 17.55 6.18 -6.69
C PHE A 69 16.90 4.84 -7.03
N TYR A 70 15.65 4.80 -7.51
CA TYR A 70 15.00 3.52 -7.85
C TYR A 70 15.53 2.90 -9.15
N THR A 71 15.80 3.70 -10.17
CA THR A 71 16.50 3.21 -11.39
C THR A 71 17.87 2.62 -11.05
N LYS A 72 18.54 3.08 -9.98
CA LYS A 72 19.79 2.50 -9.48
C LYS A 72 19.59 1.25 -8.62
N LEU A 73 18.46 1.14 -7.94
CA LEU A 73 18.11 0.02 -7.06
C LEU A 73 17.74 -1.22 -7.87
N PHE A 74 16.89 -1.05 -8.88
CA PHE A 74 16.48 -2.10 -9.82
C PHE A 74 17.31 -2.00 -11.10
N ASN A 75 18.43 -2.73 -11.14
CA ASN A 75 19.15 -2.91 -12.39
C ASN A 75 18.24 -3.68 -13.37
N ALA A 76 18.05 -3.14 -14.58
CA ALA A 76 17.19 -3.72 -15.63
C ALA A 76 17.51 -5.18 -16.00
N SER A 77 18.67 -5.72 -15.58
CA SER A 77 19.05 -7.12 -15.77
C SER A 77 18.46 -8.11 -14.74
N LYS A 78 17.78 -7.62 -13.70
CA LYS A 78 17.21 -8.46 -12.64
C LYS A 78 15.72 -8.64 -12.87
N THR A 79 15.26 -9.90 -12.80
CA THR A 79 13.89 -10.30 -13.10
C THR A 79 13.39 -11.24 -12.02
N ASN A 80 12.11 -11.17 -11.70
CA ASN A 80 11.40 -12.25 -11.03
C ASN A 80 11.57 -13.58 -11.81
N PRO A 81 11.28 -14.74 -11.19
CA PRO A 81 11.49 -16.04 -11.84
C PRO A 81 10.86 -16.19 -13.23
N ASN A 82 9.72 -15.54 -13.49
CA ASN A 82 9.03 -15.53 -14.79
C ASN A 82 9.68 -14.63 -15.87
N GLY A 83 10.82 -13.99 -15.57
CA GLY A 83 11.49 -13.07 -16.49
C GLY A 83 10.94 -11.64 -16.48
N CYS A 84 9.92 -11.34 -15.68
CA CYS A 84 9.39 -9.99 -15.55
C CYS A 84 10.23 -9.13 -14.60
N PRO A 85 10.31 -7.80 -14.84
CA PRO A 85 10.97 -6.89 -13.90
C PRO A 85 10.31 -6.94 -12.50
N PRO A 86 11.08 -6.83 -11.41
CA PRO A 86 10.56 -6.54 -10.09
C PRO A 86 9.75 -5.24 -10.09
N THR A 87 8.63 -5.23 -9.37
CA THR A 87 7.78 -4.05 -9.23
C THR A 87 7.64 -3.65 -7.76
N PHE A 88 7.22 -2.41 -7.52
CA PHE A 88 7.02 -1.86 -6.18
C PHE A 88 5.75 -1.01 -6.14
N THR A 89 5.36 -0.57 -4.95
CA THR A 89 4.22 0.34 -4.75
C THR A 89 4.69 1.70 -4.23
N ALA A 90 4.36 2.79 -4.91
CA ALA A 90 4.65 4.15 -4.48
C ALA A 90 3.41 4.79 -3.84
N PHE A 91 3.47 5.08 -2.55
CA PHE A 91 2.46 5.88 -1.85
C PHE A 91 2.81 7.36 -2.03
N VAL A 92 2.15 8.00 -3.00
CA VAL A 92 2.48 9.35 -3.47
C VAL A 92 1.67 10.38 -2.69
N SER A 93 2.38 11.31 -2.06
CA SER A 93 1.80 12.51 -1.48
C SER A 93 1.91 13.71 -2.41
N HIS A 94 1.00 14.68 -2.30
CA HIS A 94 0.95 15.78 -3.28
C HIS A 94 2.17 16.70 -3.24
N ASN A 95 2.54 17.20 -2.05
CA ASN A 95 3.47 18.30 -1.96
C ASN A 95 4.86 17.93 -2.51
N TYR A 96 5.40 18.78 -3.39
CA TYR A 96 6.69 18.61 -4.10
C TYR A 96 6.77 17.43 -5.08
N THR A 97 5.66 16.74 -5.37
CA THR A 97 5.66 15.63 -6.32
C THR A 97 5.78 16.12 -7.77
N ASN A 98 6.66 15.47 -8.53
CA ASN A 98 6.70 15.58 -9.98
C ASN A 98 5.77 14.52 -10.60
N TYR A 99 4.65 14.96 -11.17
CA TYR A 99 3.65 14.05 -11.72
C TYR A 99 4.04 13.44 -13.07
N PHE A 100 5.02 14.01 -13.78
CA PHE A 100 5.63 13.33 -14.93
C PHE A 100 6.40 12.06 -14.47
N GLU A 101 7.08 12.12 -13.33
CA GLU A 101 7.75 10.94 -12.75
C GLU A 101 6.73 9.90 -12.27
N VAL A 102 5.63 10.35 -11.66
CA VAL A 102 4.53 9.45 -11.26
C VAL A 102 3.97 8.70 -12.47
N GLN A 103 3.70 9.41 -13.57
CA GLN A 103 3.24 8.81 -14.82
C GLN A 103 4.27 7.82 -15.39
N THR A 104 5.56 8.17 -15.32
CA THR A 104 6.66 7.32 -15.78
C THR A 104 6.77 6.04 -14.97
N LEU A 105 6.68 6.12 -13.63
CA LEU A 105 6.71 4.95 -12.75
C LEU A 105 5.53 4.00 -13.02
N HIS A 106 4.33 4.54 -13.20
CA HIS A 106 3.16 3.75 -13.59
C HIS A 106 3.35 3.08 -14.95
N ALA A 107 3.90 3.79 -15.93
CA ALA A 107 4.20 3.22 -17.24
C ALA A 107 5.22 2.08 -17.20
N LEU A 108 6.14 2.10 -16.24
CA LEU A 108 7.09 1.00 -15.98
C LEU A 108 6.46 -0.20 -15.24
N GLY A 109 5.15 -0.16 -14.95
CA GLY A 109 4.41 -1.24 -14.30
C GLY A 109 4.45 -1.19 -12.76
N HIS A 110 4.94 -0.11 -12.17
CA HIS A 110 4.88 0.09 -10.73
C HIS A 110 3.48 0.56 -10.31
N GLU A 111 3.09 0.22 -9.09
CA GLU A 111 1.80 0.63 -8.55
C GLU A 111 1.89 2.02 -7.95
N ILE A 112 0.92 2.89 -8.30
CA ILE A 112 0.77 4.23 -7.72
C ILE A 112 -0.42 4.19 -6.76
N ALA A 113 -0.16 4.55 -5.51
CA ALA A 113 -1.12 4.55 -4.42
C ALA A 113 -1.13 5.93 -3.73
N ASP A 114 -2.17 6.18 -2.96
CA ASP A 114 -2.44 7.47 -2.34
C ASP A 114 -1.77 7.62 -0.96
N ASN A 115 -1.17 8.78 -0.70
CA ASN A 115 -0.61 9.16 0.61
C ASN A 115 -1.03 10.56 1.05
N SER A 116 -2.27 10.96 0.75
CA SER A 116 -2.89 12.27 1.00
C SER A 116 -2.27 13.46 0.27
N ILE A 117 -2.99 14.58 0.28
CA ILE A 117 -2.49 15.85 -0.24
C ILE A 117 -1.45 16.44 0.72
N THR A 118 -1.88 16.77 1.93
CA THR A 118 -1.13 17.71 2.76
C THR A 118 -0.05 17.03 3.60
N ARG A 119 -0.25 15.75 3.95
CA ARG A 119 0.53 15.06 4.99
C ARG A 119 0.74 15.93 6.22
N ARG A 120 -0.33 16.56 6.73
CA ARG A 120 -0.31 17.37 7.96
C ARG A 120 0.56 16.72 9.03
N ASN A 121 1.59 17.43 9.48
CA ASN A 121 2.50 16.98 10.52
C ASN A 121 1.86 17.09 11.92
N ASP A 122 0.69 16.47 12.08
CA ASP A 122 -0.08 16.36 13.31
C ASP A 122 -0.89 15.06 13.27
N SER A 123 -0.36 14.01 13.88
CA SER A 123 -1.05 12.74 14.03
C SER A 123 -2.40 12.89 14.75
N SER A 124 -2.55 13.85 15.67
CA SER A 124 -3.83 14.04 16.37
C SER A 124 -4.94 14.49 15.43
N TRP A 125 -4.58 15.23 14.37
CA TRP A 125 -5.53 15.63 13.33
C TRP A 125 -6.01 14.40 12.55
N TRP A 126 -5.11 13.55 12.04
CA TRP A 126 -5.48 12.32 11.30
C TRP A 126 -6.36 11.40 12.13
N LYS A 127 -6.04 11.27 13.42
CA LYS A 127 -6.81 10.49 14.39
C LYS A 127 -8.25 10.96 14.56
N GLN A 128 -8.49 12.27 14.44
CA GLN A 128 -9.78 12.92 14.75
C GLN A 128 -10.52 13.42 13.50
N ALA A 129 -9.89 13.33 12.33
CA ALA A 129 -10.43 13.81 11.08
C ALA A 129 -11.78 13.15 10.79
N ASN A 130 -12.75 13.98 10.45
CA ASN A 130 -14.09 13.52 10.09
C ASN A 130 -14.13 13.02 8.62
N ALA A 131 -15.26 12.46 8.20
CA ALA A 131 -15.40 11.88 6.86
C ALA A 131 -15.11 12.88 5.74
N THR A 132 -15.60 14.12 5.84
CA THR A 132 -15.33 15.17 4.84
C THR A 132 -13.84 15.55 4.81
N GLU A 133 -13.17 15.56 5.96
CA GLU A 133 -11.74 15.83 6.01
C GLU A 133 -10.91 14.73 5.35
N TRP A 134 -11.24 13.45 5.59
CA TRP A 134 -10.66 12.31 4.89
C TRP A 134 -10.95 12.32 3.39
N GLU A 135 -12.19 12.64 2.98
CA GLU A 135 -12.56 12.78 1.57
C GLU A 135 -11.77 13.92 0.89
N ASN A 136 -11.54 15.04 1.57
CA ASN A 136 -10.77 16.14 1.01
C ASN A 136 -9.26 15.83 0.90
N GLU A 137 -8.68 15.11 1.86
CA GLU A 137 -7.27 14.69 1.81
C GLU A 137 -7.03 13.58 0.78
N VAL A 138 -7.82 12.51 0.85
CA VAL A 138 -7.59 11.29 0.08
C VAL A 138 -8.32 11.34 -1.27
N GLY A 139 -9.59 11.74 -1.27
CA GLY A 139 -10.32 11.94 -2.52
C GLY A 139 -9.71 13.07 -3.36
N GLY A 140 -9.19 14.11 -2.69
CA GLY A 140 -8.44 15.16 -3.36
C GLY A 140 -7.15 14.65 -4.03
N GLN A 141 -6.35 13.85 -3.32
CA GLN A 141 -5.12 13.28 -3.89
C GLN A 141 -5.42 12.26 -5.00
N LEU A 142 -6.49 11.49 -4.89
CA LEU A 142 -7.01 10.63 -5.97
C LEU A 142 -7.30 11.45 -7.24
N GLU A 143 -8.00 12.59 -7.14
CA GLU A 143 -8.26 13.47 -8.29
C GLU A 143 -6.98 14.07 -8.86
N ILE A 144 -6.02 14.43 -8.00
CA ILE A 144 -4.73 14.97 -8.42
C ILE A 144 -3.93 13.91 -9.20
N LEU A 145 -3.85 12.67 -8.70
CA LEU A 145 -3.17 11.56 -9.36
C LEU A 145 -3.80 11.24 -10.72
N LYS A 146 -5.13 11.22 -10.80
CA LYS A 146 -5.87 11.02 -12.05
C LYS A 146 -5.58 12.12 -13.07
N LYS A 147 -5.70 13.38 -12.65
CA LYS A 147 -5.66 14.54 -13.57
C LYS A 147 -4.24 14.94 -13.93
N TRP A 148 -3.38 15.06 -12.93
CA TRP A 148 -2.02 15.60 -13.09
C TRP A 148 -0.99 14.50 -13.27
N GLY A 149 -1.20 13.32 -12.69
CA GLY A 149 -0.40 12.12 -12.95
C GLY A 149 -0.85 11.33 -14.18
N GLN A 150 -2.02 11.64 -14.76
CA GLN A 150 -2.62 10.88 -15.86
C GLN A 150 -2.74 9.37 -15.58
N ILE A 151 -2.92 9.01 -14.31
CA ILE A 151 -3.08 7.63 -13.90
C ILE A 151 -4.57 7.24 -14.04
N PRO A 152 -4.90 6.12 -14.71
CA PRO A 152 -6.27 5.63 -14.75
C PRO A 152 -6.82 5.44 -13.33
N ALA A 153 -8.07 5.83 -13.10
CA ALA A 153 -8.68 5.78 -11.77
C ALA A 153 -8.74 4.35 -11.23
N GLU A 154 -8.97 3.39 -12.12
CA GLU A 154 -8.99 1.95 -11.82
C GLU A 154 -7.63 1.38 -11.39
N ASP A 155 -6.53 2.09 -11.63
CA ASP A 155 -5.17 1.68 -11.25
C ASP A 155 -4.73 2.26 -9.91
N ILE A 156 -5.44 3.26 -9.37
CA ILE A 156 -5.18 3.84 -8.04
C ILE A 156 -6.00 3.09 -7.00
N LYS A 157 -5.44 2.00 -6.47
CA LYS A 157 -6.18 1.02 -5.66
C LYS A 157 -5.88 1.07 -4.17
N GLY A 158 -4.76 1.67 -3.80
CA GLY A 158 -4.23 1.63 -2.45
C GLY A 158 -4.19 2.97 -1.76
N PHE A 159 -4.36 2.95 -0.44
CA PHE A 159 -4.11 4.08 0.44
C PHE A 159 -3.12 3.70 1.54
N ARG A 160 -2.37 4.69 2.04
CA ARG A 160 -1.60 4.60 3.28
C ARG A 160 -1.69 5.92 4.04
N ALA A 161 -2.13 5.87 5.29
CA ALA A 161 -2.24 7.00 6.17
C ALA A 161 -0.86 7.62 6.48
N PRO A 162 -0.73 8.96 6.42
CA PRO A 162 0.48 9.63 6.86
C PRO A 162 0.86 9.28 8.30
N TYR A 163 2.14 9.01 8.54
CA TYR A 163 2.68 8.63 9.85
C TYR A 163 2.09 7.35 10.46
N LEU A 164 1.38 6.54 9.66
CA LEU A 164 0.63 5.35 10.11
C LEU A 164 -0.47 5.67 11.12
N GLN A 165 -0.86 6.94 11.23
CA GLN A 165 -1.96 7.36 12.09
C GLN A 165 -3.26 7.30 11.30
N ASN A 166 -4.01 6.23 11.53
CA ASN A 166 -5.31 6.02 10.92
C ASN A 166 -6.45 6.70 11.73
N GLY A 167 -7.62 6.82 11.11
CA GLY A 167 -8.85 7.44 11.63
C GLY A 167 -9.94 6.43 12.02
N GLY A 168 -9.60 5.15 12.18
CA GLY A 168 -10.54 4.08 12.51
C GLY A 168 -11.67 3.98 11.50
N ASP A 169 -12.89 3.66 11.97
CA ASP A 169 -14.03 3.46 11.08
C ASP A 169 -14.37 4.63 10.16
N THR A 170 -14.04 5.87 10.56
CA THR A 170 -14.27 7.04 9.70
C THR A 170 -13.45 6.95 8.42
N GLU A 171 -12.15 6.66 8.54
CA GLU A 171 -11.25 6.51 7.40
C GLU A 171 -11.65 5.32 6.53
N PHE A 172 -11.74 4.13 7.14
CA PHE A 172 -11.98 2.89 6.41
C PHE A 172 -13.34 2.91 5.69
N LYS A 173 -14.34 3.60 6.23
CA LYS A 173 -15.60 3.86 5.54
C LYS A 173 -15.43 4.76 4.32
N VAL A 174 -14.69 5.86 4.44
CA VAL A 174 -14.44 6.78 3.32
C VAL A 174 -13.69 6.06 2.21
N LEU A 175 -12.60 5.36 2.54
CA LEU A 175 -11.79 4.62 1.57
C LEU A 175 -12.61 3.58 0.81
N SER A 176 -13.32 2.71 1.54
CA SER A 176 -14.02 1.57 0.94
C SER A 176 -15.37 1.92 0.31
N ARG A 177 -16.14 2.85 0.88
CA ARG A 177 -17.53 3.12 0.46
C ARG A 177 -17.70 4.39 -0.35
N THR A 178 -16.86 5.41 -0.13
CA THR A 178 -16.96 6.68 -0.84
C THR A 178 -15.99 6.73 -2.01
N LEU A 179 -14.73 6.36 -1.78
CA LEU A 179 -13.65 6.54 -2.76
C LEU A 179 -13.31 5.26 -3.54
N ASN A 180 -13.90 4.12 -3.17
CA ASN A 180 -13.75 2.84 -3.86
C ASN A 180 -12.29 2.34 -3.95
N PHE A 181 -11.48 2.60 -2.92
CA PHE A 181 -10.18 1.97 -2.77
C PHE A 181 -10.33 0.46 -2.55
N THR A 182 -9.32 -0.31 -2.96
CA THR A 182 -9.28 -1.77 -2.78
C THR A 182 -8.63 -2.17 -1.45
N TYR A 183 -7.63 -1.42 -1.01
CA TYR A 183 -6.89 -1.75 0.20
C TYR A 183 -6.35 -0.53 0.96
N ASP A 184 -6.13 -0.73 2.26
CA ASP A 184 -5.31 0.10 3.14
C ASP A 184 -4.02 -0.64 3.54
N THR A 185 -2.97 0.11 3.86
CA THR A 185 -1.74 -0.41 4.48
C THR A 185 -1.21 0.55 5.54
N SER A 186 -2.04 0.82 6.53
CA SER A 186 -1.72 1.79 7.58
C SER A 186 -1.52 1.13 8.95
N LEU A 187 -1.88 -0.15 9.11
CA LEU A 187 -1.85 -0.81 10.40
C LEU A 187 -0.56 -1.64 10.57
N PRO A 188 0.36 -1.25 11.49
CA PRO A 188 1.50 -2.09 11.83
C PRO A 188 1.05 -3.37 12.55
N GLU A 189 1.88 -4.39 12.46
CA GLU A 189 1.59 -5.70 13.04
C GLU A 189 2.86 -6.42 13.47
N PHE A 190 2.80 -7.16 14.59
CA PHE A 190 3.89 -8.05 15.00
C PHE A 190 3.39 -9.27 15.78
N THR A 191 2.76 -10.22 15.09
CA THR A 191 2.44 -11.55 15.65
C THR A 191 3.13 -12.66 14.85
N PRO A 192 4.13 -13.38 15.39
CA PRO A 192 4.69 -14.56 14.74
C PRO A 192 3.80 -15.82 14.90
N PRO A 193 3.60 -16.65 13.84
CA PRO A 193 3.91 -16.39 12.44
C PRO A 193 3.10 -15.21 11.90
N HIS A 194 3.73 -14.34 11.09
CA HIS A 194 3.19 -13.06 10.65
C HIS A 194 1.84 -13.17 9.95
N MET A 195 1.00 -12.14 10.10
CA MET A 195 -0.32 -12.12 9.46
C MET A 195 -0.19 -12.04 7.93
N TRP A 196 -1.04 -12.80 7.25
CA TRP A 196 -1.31 -12.56 5.83
C TRP A 196 -2.27 -11.39 5.69
N PRO A 197 -2.25 -10.66 4.55
CA PRO A 197 -3.28 -9.68 4.26
C PRO A 197 -4.68 -10.30 4.32
N TYR A 198 -5.66 -9.51 4.73
CA TYR A 198 -6.99 -10.01 5.03
C TYR A 198 -8.05 -8.97 4.65
N THR A 199 -9.31 -9.37 4.62
CA THR A 199 -10.42 -8.45 4.36
C THR A 199 -11.13 -8.08 5.64
N LEU A 200 -11.68 -6.87 5.66
CA LEU A 200 -12.42 -6.31 6.79
C LEU A 200 -13.91 -6.69 6.75
N ASP A 201 -14.26 -7.82 6.13
CA ASP A 201 -15.61 -8.39 6.18
C ASP A 201 -16.03 -8.74 7.63
N PHE A 202 -15.06 -9.15 8.44
CA PHE A 202 -15.23 -9.60 9.83
C PHE A 202 -14.29 -8.86 10.77
N GLU A 203 -14.50 -9.03 12.07
CA GLU A 203 -13.67 -8.43 13.11
C GLU A 203 -12.20 -8.87 12.95
N SER A 204 -11.30 -7.90 12.89
CA SER A 204 -9.87 -8.16 12.81
C SER A 204 -9.33 -8.61 14.16
N THR A 205 -8.42 -9.58 14.11
CA THR A 205 -7.64 -10.05 15.28
C THR A 205 -6.30 -9.32 15.40
N GLN A 206 -5.99 -8.37 14.51
CA GLN A 206 -4.74 -7.60 14.54
C GLN A 206 -4.72 -6.67 15.75
N GLU A 207 -3.55 -6.54 16.39
CA GLU A 207 -3.38 -5.60 17.50
C GLU A 207 -3.45 -4.15 16.98
N CYS A 208 -4.14 -3.29 17.72
CA CYS A 208 -4.27 -1.88 17.37
C CYS A 208 -3.17 -1.03 18.02
N ASP A 209 -2.00 -0.99 17.41
CA ASP A 209 -0.86 -0.19 17.90
C ASP A 209 -1.17 1.31 17.96
N PHE A 210 -1.87 1.82 16.95
CA PHE A 210 -2.18 3.24 16.78
C PHE A 210 -3.70 3.48 16.75
N PRO A 211 -4.36 3.56 17.92
CA PRO A 211 -5.81 3.73 17.97
C PRO A 211 -6.27 5.12 17.49
N PRO A 212 -7.48 5.22 16.91
CA PRO A 212 -8.47 4.13 16.74
C PRO A 212 -8.09 3.20 15.59
N CYS A 213 -8.58 1.97 15.58
CA CYS A 213 -8.54 1.04 14.43
C CYS A 213 -9.98 0.70 14.03
N PRO A 214 -10.24 0.23 12.78
CA PRO A 214 -11.59 -0.10 12.34
C PRO A 214 -12.19 -1.24 13.18
N ASN A 215 -13.44 -1.07 13.62
CA ASN A 215 -14.19 -2.10 14.35
C ASN A 215 -15.51 -2.50 13.65
N ALA A 216 -15.84 -1.86 12.53
CA ALA A 216 -16.97 -2.20 11.68
C ALA A 216 -16.58 -3.09 10.49
N SER A 217 -17.59 -3.56 9.76
CA SER A 217 -17.42 -4.41 8.57
C SER A 217 -17.33 -3.59 7.28
N TYR A 218 -16.26 -3.82 6.51
CA TYR A 218 -16.00 -3.31 5.17
C TYR A 218 -15.74 -4.48 4.20
N PRO A 219 -16.81 -5.18 3.77
CA PRO A 219 -16.69 -6.36 2.92
C PRO A 219 -15.88 -6.14 1.65
N GLY A 220 -14.90 -7.00 1.41
CA GLY A 220 -14.01 -6.95 0.25
C GLY A 220 -12.93 -5.87 0.28
N PHE A 221 -12.88 -5.02 1.32
CA PHE A 221 -11.80 -4.06 1.52
C PHE A 221 -10.65 -4.73 2.26
N TRP A 222 -9.45 -4.65 1.69
CA TRP A 222 -8.27 -5.37 2.18
C TRP A 222 -7.46 -4.50 3.15
N GLU A 223 -7.04 -5.09 4.26
CA GLU A 223 -5.92 -4.58 5.06
C GLU A 223 -4.65 -5.34 4.65
N ILE A 224 -3.57 -4.59 4.42
CA ILE A 224 -2.23 -5.12 4.14
C ILE A 224 -1.34 -4.77 5.34
N PRO A 225 -1.24 -5.66 6.35
CA PRO A 225 -0.54 -5.34 7.58
C PRO A 225 0.94 -5.05 7.34
N ILE A 226 1.44 -3.98 7.95
CA ILE A 226 2.87 -3.65 7.89
C ILE A 226 3.56 -4.44 8.99
N THR A 227 4.22 -5.54 8.63
CA THR A 227 5.00 -6.30 9.60
C THR A 227 6.15 -5.44 10.13
N LYS A 228 6.19 -5.19 11.44
CA LYS A 228 7.27 -4.44 12.07
C LYS A 228 8.60 -5.17 11.87
N LEU A 229 9.65 -4.41 11.59
CA LEU A 229 11.01 -4.91 11.50
C LEU A 229 11.57 -5.08 12.91
N VAL A 230 12.39 -6.11 13.10
CA VAL A 230 13.16 -6.36 14.31
C VAL A 230 14.58 -5.87 14.10
N ASP A 231 15.02 -4.95 14.96
CA ASP A 231 16.40 -4.50 15.04
C ASP A 231 17.03 -4.88 16.40
N GLU A 232 18.21 -4.34 16.70
CA GLU A 232 18.92 -4.64 17.95
C GLU A 232 18.28 -4.03 19.22
N LYS A 233 17.38 -3.05 19.09
CA LYS A 233 16.69 -2.38 20.21
C LYS A 233 15.22 -2.74 20.34
N GLY A 234 14.62 -3.36 19.32
CA GLY A 234 13.25 -3.84 19.38
C GLY A 234 12.56 -3.81 18.02
N LEU A 235 11.36 -3.23 18.00
CA LEU A 235 10.50 -3.18 16.83
C LEU A 235 10.49 -1.77 16.22
N CYS A 236 10.53 -1.69 14.90
CA CYS A 236 10.41 -0.46 14.12
C CYS A 236 9.39 -0.65 12.98
N ASN A 237 8.62 0.40 12.67
CA ASN A 237 7.55 0.33 11.67
C ASN A 237 8.06 0.57 10.24
N ASP A 238 9.20 1.24 10.12
CA ASP A 238 9.89 1.45 8.86
C ASP A 238 11.41 1.48 9.04
N LEU A 239 12.15 1.29 7.93
CA LEU A 239 13.62 1.20 7.97
C LEU A 239 14.30 2.47 8.50
N ALA A 240 13.73 3.65 8.25
CA ALA A 240 14.29 4.90 8.74
C ALA A 240 14.06 5.10 10.25
N SER A 241 13.03 4.45 10.81
CA SER A 241 12.73 4.43 12.25
C SER A 241 13.52 3.37 13.03
N CYS A 242 14.13 2.40 12.35
CA CYS A 242 15.00 1.42 12.99
C CYS A 242 16.31 2.05 13.47
N VAL A 243 17.04 1.32 14.31
CA VAL A 243 18.38 1.72 14.73
C VAL A 243 19.29 1.95 13.52
N LYS A 244 19.87 3.14 13.49
CA LYS A 244 20.83 3.56 12.48
C LYS A 244 21.95 2.54 12.36
N SER A 245 22.15 2.05 11.14
CA SER A 245 23.18 1.06 10.85
C SER A 245 24.54 1.74 10.65
N ASP A 246 25.54 1.36 11.44
CA ASP A 246 26.90 1.92 11.37
C ASP A 246 27.77 1.33 10.23
N SER A 247 27.23 0.38 9.45
CA SER A 247 27.93 -0.21 8.31
C SER A 247 26.97 -0.80 7.28
N GLU A 248 27.45 -1.00 6.04
CA GLU A 248 26.70 -1.71 4.99
C GLU A 248 26.31 -3.12 5.42
N TRP A 249 27.19 -3.81 6.17
CA TRP A 249 26.91 -5.16 6.67
C TRP A 249 25.73 -5.18 7.64
N LEU A 250 25.68 -4.23 8.59
CA LEU A 250 24.57 -4.15 9.56
C LEU A 250 23.25 -3.81 8.87
N ALA A 251 23.25 -2.86 7.92
CA ALA A 251 22.06 -2.54 7.14
C ALA A 251 21.58 -3.74 6.29
N TYR A 252 22.51 -4.50 5.71
CA TYR A 252 22.19 -5.72 4.95
C TYR A 252 21.63 -6.80 5.87
N MET A 253 22.23 -6.98 7.05
CA MET A 253 21.77 -7.95 8.03
C MET A 253 20.38 -7.61 8.57
N LEU A 254 20.06 -6.34 8.82
CA LEU A 254 18.72 -5.91 9.20
C LEU A 254 17.65 -6.37 8.20
N LEU A 255 17.89 -6.17 6.91
CA LEU A 255 16.99 -6.64 5.85
C LEU A 255 16.92 -8.17 5.80
N LYS A 256 18.07 -8.84 5.86
CA LYS A 256 18.18 -10.29 5.72
C LYS A 256 17.55 -11.06 6.88
N THR A 257 17.77 -10.64 8.12
CA THR A 257 17.22 -11.33 9.29
C THR A 257 15.71 -11.22 9.34
N ASN A 258 15.16 -10.05 8.98
CA ASN A 258 13.71 -9.87 8.86
C ASN A 258 13.14 -10.70 7.73
N PHE A 259 13.76 -10.74 6.55
CA PHE A 259 13.33 -11.63 5.47
C PHE A 259 13.28 -13.11 5.87
N ILE A 260 14.29 -13.61 6.60
CA ILE A 260 14.36 -15.02 7.02
C ILE A 260 13.18 -15.39 7.92
N GLN A 261 12.68 -14.47 8.75
CA GLN A 261 11.52 -14.72 9.63
C GLN A 261 10.26 -15.05 8.83
N HIS A 262 10.05 -14.40 7.68
CA HIS A 262 8.95 -14.71 6.76
C HIS A 262 9.24 -15.99 5.95
N TYR A 263 10.43 -16.07 5.37
CA TYR A 263 10.83 -17.12 4.43
C TYR A 263 10.85 -18.53 5.04
N THR A 264 11.19 -18.62 6.32
CA THR A 264 11.29 -19.90 7.05
C THR A 264 10.06 -20.26 7.88
N SER A 265 9.04 -19.40 7.90
CA SER A 265 7.79 -19.64 8.64
C SER A 265 6.61 -19.87 7.69
N ASN A 266 5.57 -19.03 7.75
CA ASN A 266 4.34 -19.17 6.98
C ASN A 266 4.37 -18.41 5.63
N ARG A 267 5.52 -17.88 5.19
CA ARG A 267 5.69 -17.16 3.92
C ARG A 267 4.79 -15.93 3.76
N ALA A 268 4.26 -15.36 4.86
CA ALA A 268 3.53 -14.10 4.80
C ALA A 268 4.36 -13.02 4.08
N PRO A 269 3.74 -12.10 3.31
CA PRO A 269 4.49 -11.13 2.52
C PRO A 269 5.51 -10.35 3.37
N PHE A 270 6.75 -10.28 2.92
CA PHE A 270 7.78 -9.49 3.57
C PHE A 270 7.70 -8.05 3.05
N HIS A 271 7.18 -7.15 3.87
CA HIS A 271 6.98 -5.74 3.53
C HIS A 271 8.20 -4.91 3.92
N ILE A 272 8.78 -4.21 2.94
CA ILE A 272 9.91 -3.31 3.10
C ILE A 272 9.45 -1.87 2.82
N PRO A 273 8.98 -1.14 3.85
CA PRO A 273 8.69 0.27 3.75
C PRO A 273 9.98 1.09 3.71
N LEU A 274 10.25 1.69 2.55
CA LEU A 274 11.37 2.57 2.27
C LEU A 274 10.92 4.03 2.23
N SER A 275 11.74 4.89 2.80
CA SER A 275 11.61 6.33 2.72
C SER A 275 12.93 6.92 2.25
N ALA A 276 12.89 8.13 1.73
CA ALA A 276 14.05 8.93 1.38
C ALA A 276 15.02 9.07 2.56
N ALA A 277 14.49 9.16 3.79
CA ALA A 277 15.30 9.27 5.00
C ALA A 277 16.27 8.08 5.17
N TRP A 278 15.83 6.84 4.86
CA TRP A 278 16.69 5.66 4.91
C TRP A 278 17.92 5.79 4.01
N PHE A 279 17.77 6.41 2.83
CA PHE A 279 18.83 6.56 1.85
C PHE A 279 19.70 7.80 2.07
N MET A 280 19.13 8.87 2.64
CA MET A 280 19.86 10.08 3.01
C MET A 280 20.78 9.87 4.23
N GLU A 281 20.54 8.81 5.01
CA GLU A 281 21.34 8.47 6.18
C GLU A 281 22.82 8.21 5.83
N SER A 282 23.09 7.34 4.84
CA SER A 282 24.45 7.08 4.35
C SER A 282 24.46 6.35 3.00
N ASN A 283 25.58 6.41 2.27
CA ASN A 283 25.75 5.59 1.07
C ASN A 283 25.71 4.07 1.37
N PHE A 284 25.97 3.66 2.62
CA PHE A 284 25.97 2.25 3.01
C PHE A 284 24.58 1.65 3.00
N THR A 285 23.53 2.40 3.36
CA THR A 285 22.15 1.89 3.38
C THR A 285 21.67 1.58 1.95
N LEU A 286 22.00 2.44 0.98
CA LEU A 286 21.72 2.19 -0.43
C LEU A 286 22.46 0.95 -0.95
N ASN A 287 23.76 0.82 -0.68
CA ASN A 287 24.53 -0.35 -1.12
C ASN A 287 24.02 -1.64 -0.47
N ALA A 288 23.74 -1.62 0.82
CA ALA A 288 23.19 -2.75 1.56
C ALA A 288 21.84 -3.18 0.99
N THR A 289 20.97 -2.21 0.72
CA THR A 289 19.65 -2.43 0.12
C THR A 289 19.78 -3.05 -1.27
N ARG A 290 20.67 -2.52 -2.13
CA ARG A 290 20.97 -3.09 -3.46
C ARG A 290 21.52 -4.51 -3.36
N ARG A 291 22.45 -4.75 -2.44
CA ARG A 291 23.03 -6.08 -2.20
C ARG A 291 21.94 -7.07 -1.77
N PHE A 292 21.10 -6.69 -0.83
CA PHE A 292 19.99 -7.52 -0.37
C PHE A 292 19.02 -7.85 -1.50
N PHE A 293 18.62 -6.86 -2.32
CA PHE A 293 17.75 -7.13 -3.47
C PHE A 293 18.40 -8.04 -4.52
N ASN A 294 19.70 -7.90 -4.76
CA ASN A 294 20.42 -8.80 -5.66
C ASN A 294 20.41 -10.26 -5.17
N ASP A 295 20.46 -10.48 -3.85
CA ASP A 295 20.37 -11.82 -3.26
C ASP A 295 18.94 -12.37 -3.35
N LEU A 296 17.91 -11.53 -3.14
CA LEU A 296 16.50 -11.93 -3.22
C LEU A 296 16.10 -12.39 -4.63
N VAL A 297 16.41 -11.59 -5.64
CA VAL A 297 16.01 -11.85 -7.03
C VAL A 297 16.76 -13.06 -7.63
N GLY A 298 17.76 -13.60 -6.93
CA GLY A 298 18.41 -14.87 -7.28
C GLY A 298 17.65 -16.13 -6.82
N LEU A 299 16.63 -16.00 -5.98
CA LEU A 299 15.87 -17.13 -5.43
C LEU A 299 14.69 -17.48 -6.34
N LYS A 300 14.47 -18.78 -6.60
CA LYS A 300 13.47 -19.25 -7.58
C LYS A 300 12.03 -19.17 -7.09
N ASP A 301 11.83 -19.00 -5.79
CA ASP A 301 10.55 -18.98 -5.09
C ASP A 301 10.29 -17.64 -4.38
N VAL A 302 11.05 -16.60 -4.71
CA VAL A 302 10.87 -15.23 -4.21
C VAL A 302 10.38 -14.32 -5.33
N TRP A 303 9.36 -13.53 -5.04
CA TRP A 303 8.68 -12.68 -6.00
C TRP A 303 8.55 -11.26 -5.45
N VAL A 304 9.18 -10.30 -6.13
CA VAL A 304 9.11 -8.89 -5.80
C VAL A 304 8.02 -8.26 -6.66
N VAL A 305 6.88 -7.99 -6.06
CA VAL A 305 5.64 -7.58 -6.75
C VAL A 305 4.99 -6.40 -6.05
N THR A 306 4.04 -5.73 -6.72
CA THR A 306 3.23 -4.69 -6.10
C THR A 306 2.22 -5.26 -5.10
N ILE A 307 1.60 -4.41 -4.28
CA ILE A 307 0.58 -4.83 -3.33
C ILE A 307 -0.65 -5.38 -4.07
N SER A 308 -1.12 -4.71 -5.11
CA SER A 308 -2.22 -5.19 -5.96
C SER A 308 -1.92 -6.58 -6.54
N GLN A 309 -0.70 -6.80 -7.02
CA GLN A 309 -0.28 -8.11 -7.53
C GLN A 309 -0.28 -9.19 -6.42
N ALA A 310 0.12 -8.85 -5.20
CA ALA A 310 0.03 -9.77 -4.08
C ALA A 310 -1.42 -10.08 -3.69
N ILE A 311 -2.32 -9.09 -3.69
CA ILE A 311 -3.77 -9.31 -3.48
C ILE A 311 -4.32 -10.26 -4.54
N GLU A 312 -3.94 -10.11 -5.82
CA GLU A 312 -4.36 -11.03 -6.88
C GLU A 312 -3.89 -12.48 -6.63
N TRP A 313 -2.66 -12.67 -6.13
CA TRP A 313 -2.20 -13.99 -5.70
C TRP A 313 -3.01 -14.51 -4.51
N ILE A 314 -3.32 -13.68 -3.53
CA ILE A 314 -4.13 -14.07 -2.37
C ILE A 314 -5.54 -14.47 -2.81
N ARG A 315 -6.14 -13.75 -3.77
CA ARG A 315 -7.45 -14.06 -4.37
C ARG A 315 -7.43 -15.40 -5.09
N LYS A 316 -6.31 -15.77 -5.71
CA LYS A 316 -6.12 -17.03 -6.45
C LYS A 316 -4.79 -17.70 -6.07
N PRO A 317 -4.69 -18.31 -4.88
CA PRO A 317 -3.45 -18.89 -4.39
C PRO A 317 -2.91 -19.93 -5.36
N THR A 318 -1.69 -19.72 -5.83
CA THR A 318 -1.05 -20.51 -6.89
C THR A 318 0.30 -21.00 -6.37
N GLN A 319 0.59 -22.29 -6.56
CA GLN A 319 1.84 -22.89 -6.06
C GLN A 319 3.06 -22.38 -6.82
N ASN A 320 4.22 -22.37 -6.17
CA ASN A 320 5.49 -21.92 -6.75
C ASN A 320 5.77 -22.45 -8.16
N ILE A 321 5.47 -23.73 -8.40
CA ILE A 321 5.72 -24.39 -9.70
C ILE A 321 4.88 -23.82 -10.85
N ASP A 322 3.72 -23.22 -10.54
CA ASP A 322 2.75 -22.72 -11.53
C ASP A 322 2.83 -21.20 -11.71
N LEU A 323 3.64 -20.50 -10.89
CA LEU A 323 3.70 -19.03 -10.89
C LEU A 323 4.36 -18.41 -12.12
N MET A 324 5.13 -19.21 -12.87
CA MET A 324 5.68 -18.78 -14.15
C MET A 324 4.59 -18.33 -15.13
N GLU A 325 3.41 -18.97 -15.08
CA GLU A 325 2.27 -18.70 -15.95
C GLU A 325 1.15 -17.92 -15.23
N PHE A 326 1.41 -17.38 -14.06
CA PHE A 326 0.40 -16.63 -13.30
C PHE A 326 0.11 -15.29 -13.96
N GLU A 327 -0.98 -15.23 -14.72
CA GLU A 327 -1.41 -14.08 -15.52
C GLU A 327 -1.31 -12.70 -14.80
N PRO A 328 -1.75 -12.53 -13.53
CA PRO A 328 -1.63 -11.23 -12.86
C PRO A 328 -0.18 -10.73 -12.66
N TRP A 329 0.82 -11.60 -12.77
CA TRP A 329 2.25 -11.26 -12.63
C TRP A 329 2.99 -11.25 -13.97
N LYS A 330 2.30 -11.44 -15.10
CA LYS A 330 2.89 -11.24 -16.43
C LYS A 330 3.08 -9.75 -16.72
N CYS A 331 4.09 -9.46 -17.53
CA CYS A 331 4.55 -8.11 -17.89
C CYS A 331 4.48 -7.89 -19.42
N ASP A 332 3.53 -8.55 -20.08
CA ASP A 332 3.27 -8.52 -21.51
C ASP A 332 2.31 -7.40 -21.94
N LYS A 333 1.74 -6.66 -20.98
CA LYS A 333 0.91 -5.49 -21.25
C LYS A 333 1.74 -4.35 -21.84
N GLU A 334 1.20 -3.73 -22.89
CA GLU A 334 1.79 -2.52 -23.44
C GLU A 334 1.78 -1.40 -22.38
N PRO A 335 2.95 -0.78 -22.11
CA PRO A 335 3.03 0.38 -21.23
C PRO A 335 2.10 1.52 -21.68
N PRO A 336 1.41 2.20 -20.76
CA PRO A 336 0.71 3.44 -21.10
C PRO A 336 1.70 4.49 -21.63
N VAL A 337 1.21 5.36 -22.52
CA VAL A 337 2.02 6.40 -23.15
C VAL A 337 2.31 7.52 -22.14
N VAL A 338 3.59 7.86 -22.01
CA VAL A 338 4.06 9.04 -21.26
C VAL A 338 4.44 10.13 -22.26
N CYS A 339 4.21 11.41 -21.92
CA CYS A 339 4.68 12.49 -22.77
C CYS A 339 6.21 12.53 -22.85
N ALA A 340 6.76 13.11 -23.91
CA ALA A 340 8.21 13.30 -24.00
C ALA A 340 8.68 14.37 -22.99
N ASP A 341 9.94 14.31 -22.55
CA ASP A 341 10.55 15.30 -21.65
C ASP A 341 10.34 16.75 -22.13
N SER A 342 10.39 16.98 -23.45
CA SER A 342 10.18 18.28 -24.08
C SER A 342 8.73 18.79 -24.02
N ALA A 343 7.78 17.91 -23.72
CA ALA A 343 6.36 18.20 -23.57
C ALA A 343 5.92 18.30 -22.10
N VAL A 344 6.83 18.11 -21.14
CA VAL A 344 6.54 18.27 -19.71
C VAL A 344 6.20 19.74 -19.43
N ASN A 345 4.99 19.95 -18.93
CA ASN A 345 4.52 21.26 -18.53
C ASN A 345 5.02 21.58 -17.11
N THR A 346 5.64 22.76 -16.96
CA THR A 346 6.15 23.26 -15.67
C THR A 346 5.33 24.46 -15.23
N CYS A 347 4.44 24.26 -14.27
CA CYS A 347 3.52 25.26 -13.77
C CYS A 347 4.02 25.83 -12.43
N LYS A 348 4.21 27.16 -12.35
CA LYS A 348 4.80 27.82 -11.17
C LYS A 348 3.76 28.60 -10.37
N TYR A 349 3.72 28.35 -9.06
CA TYR A 349 2.83 29.00 -8.09
C TYR A 349 3.63 29.46 -6.87
N GLY A 350 4.26 30.63 -6.96
CA GLY A 350 5.15 31.12 -5.90
C GLY A 350 6.37 30.20 -5.72
N SER A 351 6.45 29.52 -4.57
CA SER A 351 7.46 28.51 -4.25
C SER A 351 7.10 27.09 -4.69
N HIS A 352 5.84 26.84 -5.07
CA HIS A 352 5.38 25.54 -5.50
C HIS A 352 5.48 25.39 -7.02
N TYR A 353 5.81 24.19 -7.46
CA TYR A 353 5.92 23.83 -8.87
C TYR A 353 5.11 22.55 -9.11
N LEU A 354 4.35 22.52 -10.19
CA LEU A 354 3.67 21.33 -10.69
C LEU A 354 4.30 20.95 -12.02
N TYR A 355 4.89 19.76 -12.07
CA TYR A 355 5.45 19.15 -13.28
C TYR A 355 4.49 18.06 -13.73
N THR A 356 3.98 18.14 -14.96
CA THR A 356 2.94 17.23 -15.46
C THR A 356 2.92 17.20 -16.98
N CYS A 357 2.47 16.09 -17.58
CA CYS A 357 2.16 16.04 -19.01
C CYS A 357 0.83 16.74 -19.37
N THR A 358 0.04 17.15 -18.36
CA THR A 358 -1.28 17.74 -18.56
C THR A 358 -1.18 19.22 -18.91
N THR A 359 -1.96 19.64 -19.91
CA THR A 359 -2.07 21.03 -20.36
C THR A 359 -3.55 21.45 -20.43
N PRO A 360 -3.88 22.73 -20.17
CA PRO A 360 -3.00 23.80 -19.69
C PRO A 360 -2.64 23.66 -18.19
N CYS A 361 -1.74 24.51 -17.70
CA CYS A 361 -1.52 24.66 -16.26
C CYS A 361 -2.81 25.08 -15.54
N PRO A 362 -3.08 24.56 -14.32
CA PRO A 362 -4.22 25.02 -13.53
C PRO A 362 -4.06 26.50 -13.12
N LYS A 363 -5.16 27.17 -12.77
CA LYS A 363 -5.10 28.58 -12.33
C LYS A 363 -4.43 28.74 -10.98
N HIS A 364 -4.59 27.75 -10.12
CA HIS A 364 -4.03 27.68 -8.77
C HIS A 364 -3.25 26.38 -8.60
N TYR A 365 -2.33 26.35 -7.65
CA TYR A 365 -1.71 25.09 -7.24
C TYR A 365 -2.81 24.17 -6.69
N PRO A 366 -2.93 22.93 -7.19
CA PRO A 366 -3.83 21.94 -6.62
C PRO A 366 -3.58 21.79 -5.11
N ASP A 367 -4.62 21.72 -4.29
CA ASP A 367 -4.45 21.61 -2.84
C ASP A 367 -5.72 21.07 -2.16
N TYR A 368 -5.68 20.92 -0.85
CA TYR A 368 -6.80 20.56 0.00
C TYR A 368 -8.02 21.46 -0.27
N GLY A 369 -9.14 20.85 -0.66
CA GLY A 369 -10.38 21.55 -1.03
C GLY A 369 -10.39 22.17 -2.44
N ASN A 370 -9.28 22.13 -3.18
CA ASN A 370 -9.19 22.49 -4.59
C ASN A 370 -8.23 21.56 -5.37
N PRO A 371 -8.51 20.25 -5.47
CA PRO A 371 -7.59 19.28 -6.03
C PRO A 371 -7.39 19.42 -7.55
N ASP A 372 -8.29 20.11 -8.22
CA ASP A 372 -8.23 20.30 -9.67
C ASP A 372 -7.56 21.63 -10.06
N GLY A 373 -7.34 22.53 -9.10
CA GLY A 373 -6.64 23.81 -9.26
C GLY A 373 -7.34 24.87 -10.14
N ASN A 374 -8.65 24.77 -10.45
CA ASN A 374 -9.31 25.66 -11.43
C ASN A 374 -10.48 26.53 -10.93
#